data_AF-A0A7Y2AJ28-F1
#
_entry.id   AF-A0A7Y2AJ28-F1
#
_cell.length_a   1.000
_cell.length_b   1.000
_cell.length_c   1.000
_cell.angle_alpha   90.00
_cell.angle_beta   90.00
_cell.angle_gamma   90.00
#
_symmetry.space_group_name_H-M   'P 1'
#
loop_
_entity.id
_entity.type
_entity.pdbx_description
1 polymer ?
#
loop_
_entity_poly.entity_id
_entity_poly.type
_entity_poly.pdbx_seq_one_letter_code
_entity_poly.pdbx_strand_id
1 'polypeptide(L)'
;MHQSYPNLMQAYESFGKEAREAGPLSDREVALVKLAISIGSGLEGAAHSHCRKALEAGCSPDDLRHVAVVSAPTIGFPTMMRARSWVEDVLEKHES
;
A
#
# COMPACT_ATOMS: atom_id res chain seq x y z
N MET A 1 -10.99 -5.96 -15.30
CA MET A 1 -9.79 -5.85 -16.14
C MET A 1 -9.32 -7.21 -16.64
N HIS A 2 -9.15 -8.22 -15.77
CA HIS A 2 -8.74 -9.58 -16.20
C HIS A 2 -9.62 -10.24 -17.26
N GLN A 3 -10.95 -10.05 -17.20
CA GLN A 3 -11.87 -10.62 -18.20
C GLN A 3 -11.93 -9.77 -19.49
N SER A 4 -11.92 -8.44 -19.37
CA SER A 4 -12.12 -7.52 -20.50
C SER A 4 -10.83 -7.23 -21.28
N TYR A 5 -9.66 -7.29 -20.61
CA TYR A 5 -8.34 -6.97 -21.18
C TYR A 5 -7.26 -7.89 -20.61
N PRO A 6 -7.31 -9.22 -20.87
CA PRO A 6 -6.42 -10.20 -20.25
C PRO A 6 -4.94 -9.95 -20.53
N ASN A 7 -4.58 -9.65 -21.79
CA ASN A 7 -3.18 -9.42 -22.18
C ASN A 7 -2.60 -8.17 -21.51
N LEU A 8 -3.40 -7.12 -21.36
CA LEU A 8 -2.99 -5.89 -20.67
C LEU A 8 -2.72 -6.18 -19.18
N MET A 9 -3.61 -6.93 -18.54
CA MET A 9 -3.41 -7.29 -17.13
C MET A 9 -2.20 -8.18 -16.94
N GLN A 10 -1.99 -9.17 -17.82
CA GLN A 10 -0.80 -10.02 -17.76
C GLN A 10 0.49 -9.19 -17.88
N ALA A 11 0.54 -8.24 -18.82
CA ALA A 11 1.69 -7.36 -18.97
C ALA A 11 1.90 -6.47 -17.73
N TYR A 12 0.83 -5.92 -17.17
CA TYR A 12 0.88 -5.09 -15.96
C TYR A 12 1.38 -5.87 -14.74
N GLU A 13 0.90 -7.10 -14.54
CA GLU A 13 1.33 -7.97 -13.44
C GLU A 13 2.78 -8.41 -13.60
N SER A 14 3.19 -8.76 -14.82
CA SER A 14 4.59 -9.07 -15.13
C SER A 14 5.49 -7.88 -14.83
N PHE A 15 5.13 -6.67 -15.29
CA PHE A 15 5.88 -5.46 -14.95
C PHE A 15 5.95 -5.23 -13.43
N GLY A 16 4.84 -5.40 -12.71
CA GLY A 16 4.80 -5.26 -11.26
C GLY A 16 5.69 -6.25 -10.51
N LYS A 17 5.83 -7.48 -11.04
CA LYS A 17 6.74 -8.52 -10.52
C LYS A 17 8.20 -8.15 -10.77
N GLU A 18 8.56 -7.87 -12.02
CA GLU A 18 9.94 -7.51 -12.38
C GLU A 18 10.40 -6.26 -11.62
N ALA A 19 9.53 -5.25 -11.48
CA ALA A 19 9.84 -4.05 -10.69
C ALA A 19 10.07 -4.34 -9.20
N ARG A 20 9.42 -5.37 -8.63
CA ARG A 20 9.67 -5.80 -7.23
C ARG A 20 11.01 -6.52 -7.12
N GLU A 21 11.35 -7.35 -8.08
CA GLU A 21 12.56 -8.20 -8.05
C GLU A 21 13.84 -7.48 -8.50
N ALA A 22 13.71 -6.29 -9.09
CA ALA A 22 14.83 -5.51 -9.64
C ALA A 22 15.76 -4.85 -8.59
N GLY A 23 15.47 -4.97 -7.29
CA GLY A 23 16.19 -4.23 -6.26
C GLY A 23 16.40 -5.01 -4.96
N PRO A 24 17.20 -4.47 -4.02
CA PRO A 24 17.58 -5.17 -2.79
C PRO A 24 16.53 -5.10 -1.68
N LEU A 25 15.44 -4.36 -1.88
CA LEU A 25 14.43 -4.17 -0.85
C LEU A 25 13.68 -5.47 -0.59
N SER A 26 13.53 -5.79 0.69
CA SER A 26 12.69 -6.88 1.16
C SER A 26 11.22 -6.67 0.82
N ASP A 27 10.44 -7.75 0.86
CA ASP A 27 9.00 -7.74 0.64
C ASP A 27 8.27 -6.75 1.55
N ARG A 28 8.70 -6.65 2.81
CA ARG A 28 8.24 -5.67 3.80
C ARG A 28 8.51 -4.25 3.34
N GLU A 29 9.76 -3.93 2.97
CA GLU A 29 10.16 -2.58 2.53
C GLU A 29 9.40 -2.17 1.27
N VAL A 30 9.28 -3.06 0.28
CA VAL A 30 8.51 -2.79 -0.95
C VAL A 30 7.05 -2.48 -0.62
N ALA A 31 6.43 -3.23 0.30
CA ALA A 31 5.04 -3.00 0.67
C ALA A 31 4.83 -1.66 1.38
N LEU A 32 5.71 -1.32 2.34
CA LEU A 32 5.65 -0.02 3.05
C LEU A 32 5.90 1.16 2.10
N VAL A 33 6.84 1.05 1.16
CA VAL A 33 7.09 2.08 0.14
C VAL A 33 5.85 2.28 -0.74
N LYS A 34 5.23 1.20 -1.22
CA LYS A 34 4.01 1.29 -2.04
C LYS A 34 2.83 1.87 -1.26
N LEU A 35 2.68 1.53 0.01
CA LEU A 35 1.68 2.14 0.89
C LEU A 35 1.92 3.65 1.05
N ALA A 36 3.15 4.05 1.36
CA ALA A 36 3.52 5.47 1.50
C ALA A 36 3.26 6.27 0.21
N ILE A 37 3.62 5.71 -0.95
CA ILE A 37 3.33 6.33 -2.27
C ILE A 37 1.82 6.48 -2.49
N SER A 38 1.03 5.46 -2.14
CA SER A 38 -0.43 5.50 -2.32
C SER A 38 -1.09 6.56 -1.44
N ILE A 39 -0.65 6.65 -0.18
CA ILE A 39 -1.05 7.67 0.78
C ILE A 39 -0.68 9.07 0.26
N GLY A 40 0.58 9.28 -0.12
CA GLY A 40 1.07 10.55 -0.62
C GLY A 40 0.40 10.99 -1.93
N SER A 41 0.00 10.03 -2.76
CA SER A 41 -0.74 10.28 -4.01
C SER A 41 -2.24 10.48 -3.80
N GLY A 42 -2.75 10.32 -2.56
CA GLY A 42 -4.17 10.45 -2.25
C GLY A 42 -5.07 9.37 -2.88
N LEU A 43 -4.51 8.18 -3.14
CA LEU A 43 -5.21 7.08 -3.83
C LEU A 43 -5.77 6.08 -2.82
N GLU A 44 -7.01 6.27 -2.37
CA GLU A 44 -7.68 5.42 -1.38
C GLU A 44 -7.67 3.93 -1.74
N GLY A 45 -8.15 3.58 -2.94
CA GLY A 45 -8.21 2.18 -3.38
C GLY A 45 -6.83 1.51 -3.45
N ALA A 46 -5.79 2.28 -3.80
CA ALA A 46 -4.41 1.80 -3.80
C ALA A 46 -3.86 1.66 -2.38
N ALA A 47 -4.17 2.62 -1.48
CA ALA A 47 -3.81 2.54 -0.07
C ALA A 47 -4.42 1.29 0.58
N HIS A 48 -5.71 1.03 0.36
CA HIS A 48 -6.37 -0.19 0.83
C HIS A 48 -5.69 -1.46 0.30
N SER A 49 -5.38 -1.51 -1.00
CA SER A 49 -4.69 -2.66 -1.58
C SER A 49 -3.29 -2.86 -1.01
N HIS A 50 -2.53 -1.78 -0.77
CA HIS A 50 -1.17 -1.87 -0.27
C HIS A 50 -1.12 -2.11 1.24
N CYS A 51 -2.11 -1.70 2.03
CA CYS A 51 -2.27 -2.13 3.42
C CYS A 51 -2.39 -3.66 3.51
N ARG A 52 -3.29 -4.28 2.74
CA ARG A 52 -3.44 -5.75 2.72
C ARG A 52 -2.16 -6.47 2.32
N LYS A 53 -1.51 -5.99 1.25
CA LYS A 53 -0.22 -6.55 0.79
C LYS A 53 0.90 -6.37 1.81
N ALA A 54 0.87 -5.31 2.61
CA ALA A 54 1.84 -5.09 3.68
C ALA A 54 1.63 -6.07 4.84
N LEU A 55 0.37 -6.35 5.22
CA LEU A 55 0.05 -7.41 6.19
C LEU A 55 0.51 -8.79 5.68
N GLU A 56 0.23 -9.12 4.41
CA GLU A 56 0.70 -10.35 3.75
C GLU A 56 2.24 -10.46 3.75
N ALA A 57 2.95 -9.32 3.67
CA ALA A 57 4.41 -9.24 3.75
C ALA A 57 4.95 -9.24 5.20
N GLY A 58 4.11 -9.50 6.21
CA GLY A 58 4.50 -9.62 7.61
C GLY A 58 4.61 -8.29 8.36
N CYS A 59 4.09 -7.18 7.82
CA CYS A 59 3.97 -5.94 8.58
C CYS A 59 2.91 -6.08 9.67
N SER A 60 3.14 -5.47 10.83
CA SER A 60 2.12 -5.40 11.87
C SER A 60 1.08 -4.29 11.60
N PRO A 61 -0.10 -4.33 12.24
CA PRO A 61 -1.03 -3.19 12.25
C PRO A 61 -0.36 -1.87 12.67
N ASP A 62 0.54 -1.93 13.66
CA ASP A 62 1.27 -0.77 14.15
C ASP A 62 2.26 -0.21 13.13
N ASP A 63 2.90 -1.07 12.32
CA ASP A 63 3.73 -0.63 11.20
C ASP A 63 2.91 0.25 10.23
N LEU A 64 1.69 -0.18 9.89
CA LEU A 64 0.85 0.54 8.92
C LEU A 64 0.34 1.87 9.47
N ARG A 65 -0.10 1.89 10.73
CA ARG A 65 -0.47 3.12 11.43
C ARG A 65 0.71 4.09 11.47
N HIS A 66 1.92 3.59 11.71
CA HIS A 66 3.12 4.41 11.74
C HIS A 66 3.46 5.00 10.37
N VAL A 67 3.28 4.27 9.26
CA VAL A 67 3.44 4.84 7.89
C VAL A 67 2.51 6.05 7.68
N ALA A 68 1.26 5.98 8.14
CA ALA A 68 0.38 7.14 8.08
C ALA A 68 0.95 8.28 8.94
N VAL A 69 1.24 8.04 10.22
CA VAL A 69 1.74 9.09 11.16
C VAL A 69 3.01 9.76 10.65
N VAL A 70 4.01 9.01 10.19
CA VAL A 70 5.30 9.56 9.72
C VAL A 70 5.16 10.37 8.42
N SER A 71 4.05 10.23 7.70
CA SER A 71 3.76 11.05 6.52
C SER A 71 3.36 12.50 6.88
N ALA A 72 2.91 12.77 8.11
CA ALA A 72 2.35 14.08 8.50
C ALA A 72 3.27 15.28 8.23
N PRO A 73 4.59 15.23 8.52
CA PRO A 73 5.50 16.34 8.19
C PRO A 73 5.70 16.57 6.69
N THR A 74 5.39 15.57 5.85
CA THR A 74 5.60 15.62 4.40
C THR A 74 4.34 16.05 3.65
N ILE A 75 3.18 15.49 4.02
CA ILE A 75 1.91 15.70 3.29
C ILE A 75 0.86 16.49 4.07
N GLY A 76 1.20 16.93 5.29
CA GLY A 76 0.33 17.71 6.17
C GLY A 76 -0.60 16.86 7.04
N PHE A 77 -0.97 17.41 8.21
CA PHE A 77 -1.80 16.71 9.20
C PHE A 77 -3.18 16.27 8.68
N PRO A 78 -3.96 17.09 7.94
CA PRO A 78 -5.26 16.66 7.43
C PRO A 78 -5.15 15.50 6.43
N THR A 79 -4.14 15.54 5.55
CA THR A 79 -3.88 14.48 4.58
C THR A 79 -3.48 13.18 5.27
N MET A 80 -2.64 13.27 6.31
CA MET A 80 -2.28 12.12 7.13
C MET A 80 -3.49 11.54 7.84
N MET A 81 -4.37 12.36 8.43
CA MET A 81 -5.56 11.86 9.12
C MET A 81 -6.48 11.05 8.19
N ARG A 82 -6.66 11.51 6.95
CA ARG A 82 -7.37 10.76 5.90
C ARG A 82 -6.63 9.47 5.52
N ALA A 83 -5.31 9.52 5.37
CA ALA A 83 -4.53 8.31 5.11
C ALA A 83 -4.65 7.29 6.24
N ARG A 84 -4.67 7.76 7.48
CA ARG A 84 -4.87 6.94 8.67
C ARG A 84 -6.25 6.30 8.68
N SER A 85 -7.32 7.00 8.31
CA SER A 85 -8.65 6.36 8.22
C SER A 85 -8.67 5.20 7.23
N TRP A 86 -8.03 5.33 6.07
CA TRP A 86 -7.90 4.23 5.11
C TRP A 86 -7.10 3.03 5.64
N VAL A 87 -6.10 3.28 6.49
CA VAL A 87 -5.37 2.20 7.17
C VAL A 87 -6.30 1.47 8.14
N GLU A 88 -7.03 2.20 8.98
CA GLU A 88 -7.97 1.58 9.94
C GLU A 88 -9.10 0.82 9.23
N ASP A 89 -9.64 1.32 8.10
CA ASP A 89 -10.66 0.64 7.29
C ASP A 89 -10.25 -0.78 6.85
N VAL A 90 -8.95 -1.02 6.70
CA VAL A 90 -8.39 -2.34 6.36
C VAL A 90 -8.12 -3.17 7.61
N LEU A 91 -7.59 -2.55 8.67
CA LEU A 91 -7.27 -3.24 9.92
C LEU A 91 -8.52 -3.77 10.62
N GLU A 92 -9.60 -2.98 10.68
CA GLU A 92 -10.89 -3.41 11.24
C GLU A 92 -11.43 -4.67 10.56
N LYS A 93 -11.26 -4.78 9.23
CA LYS A 93 -11.66 -5.96 8.45
C LYS A 93 -10.72 -7.14 8.57
N HIS A 94 -9.47 -6.91 8.98
CA HIS A 94 -8.47 -7.95 9.16
C HIS A 94 -8.57 -8.62 10.52
N GLU A 95 -8.97 -7.85 11.54
CA GLU A 95 -9.16 -8.32 12.92
C GLU A 95 -10.54 -8.96 13.16
N SER A 96 -11.48 -8.81 12.22
CA SER A 96 -12.82 -9.42 12.23
C SER A 96 -12.82 -10.83 11.63
#